data_AF-A0AAE0FC60-F1
#
_entry.id   AF-A0AAE0FC60-F1
#
_cell.length_a   1.000
_cell.length_b   1.000
_cell.length_c   1.000
_cell.angle_alpha   90.00
_cell.angle_beta   90.00
_cell.angle_gamma   90.00
#
_symmetry.space_group_name_H-M   'P 1'
#
loop_
_entity.id
_entity.type
_entity.pdbx_description
1 polymer ?
#
loop_
_entity_poly.entity_id
_entity_poly.type
_entity_poly.pdbx_seq_one_letter_code
_entity_poly.pdbx_strand_id
1 'polypeptide(L)'
;MESFKTLARGKRLAIFLDYDGTLTPIVKDPDRAFMSDESRASVKLLASQVPTAIISGRCLEKVVGFVQLEELFYAGSHGLDIRGPDSGPFALKGGTVCAYQPAAEYTTLMSTVRDSLLEKVPRIDGCAS
;
A
#
# COMPACT_ATOMS: atom_id res chain seq x y z
N MET A 1 14.17 16.51 18.00
CA MET A 1 13.98 15.13 18.50
C MET A 1 13.32 15.07 19.89
N GLU A 2 13.79 15.84 20.86
CA GLU A 2 13.26 15.91 22.25
C GLU A 2 11.75 16.21 22.35
N SER A 3 11.25 17.14 21.54
CA SER A 3 9.82 17.52 21.54
C SER A 3 8.90 16.36 21.15
N PHE A 4 9.26 15.59 20.10
CA PHE A 4 8.47 14.43 19.66
C PHE A 4 8.45 13.32 20.72
N LYS A 5 9.60 13.00 21.33
CA LYS A 5 9.70 12.00 22.41
C LYS A 5 8.82 12.37 23.60
N THR A 6 8.81 13.65 23.98
CA THR A 6 7.97 14.17 25.05
C THR A 6 6.48 14.05 24.71
N LEU A 7 6.09 14.42 23.49
CA LEU A 7 4.71 14.31 22.99
C LEU A 7 4.20 12.88 22.88
N ALA A 8 5.08 11.94 22.57
CA ALA A 8 4.79 10.51 22.40
C ALA A 8 4.76 9.72 23.72
N ARG A 9 5.37 10.24 24.80
CA ARG A 9 5.50 9.53 26.07
C ARG A 9 4.12 9.11 26.62
N GLY A 10 3.96 7.82 26.90
CA GLY A 10 2.73 7.25 27.46
C GLY A 10 1.58 7.08 26.45
N LYS A 11 1.78 7.41 25.17
CA LYS A 11 0.75 7.25 24.13
C LYS A 11 0.98 5.97 23.31
N ARG A 12 -0.11 5.41 22.81
CA ARG A 12 -0.06 4.40 21.74
C ARG A 12 0.08 5.13 20.41
N LEU A 13 1.18 4.89 19.72
CA LEU A 13 1.46 5.45 18.41
C LEU A 13 1.05 4.47 17.31
N ALA A 14 0.63 5.01 16.18
CA ALA A 14 0.56 4.32 14.90
C ALA A 14 1.14 5.25 13.84
N ILE A 15 1.88 4.70 12.89
CA ILE A 15 2.53 5.45 11.81
C ILE A 15 1.82 5.09 10.50
N PHE A 16 1.47 6.13 9.73
CA PHE A 16 0.90 5.99 8.41
C PHE A 16 1.82 6.71 7.43
N LEU A 17 2.25 6.00 6.40
CA LEU A 17 3.18 6.49 5.39
C LEU A 17 2.49 6.45 4.03
N ASP A 18 2.63 7.53 3.28
CA ASP A 18 2.33 7.51 1.86
C ASP A 18 3.51 6.88 1.08
N TYR A 19 3.25 6.34 -0.11
CA TYR A 19 4.28 5.67 -0.92
C TYR A 19 4.90 6.59 -1.97
N ASP A 20 4.10 7.05 -2.93
CA ASP A 20 4.55 7.77 -4.11
C ASP A 20 4.85 9.23 -3.77
N GLY A 21 6.10 9.67 -3.93
CA GLY A 21 6.51 11.04 -3.56
C GLY A 21 6.85 11.21 -2.08
N THR A 22 6.68 10.17 -1.26
CA THR A 22 7.06 10.17 0.17
C THR A 22 8.19 9.17 0.44
N LEU A 23 7.95 7.88 0.22
CA LEU A 23 8.95 6.82 0.40
C LEU A 23 9.75 6.55 -0.88
N THR A 24 9.29 7.06 -2.01
CA THR A 24 9.94 6.98 -3.31
C THR A 24 9.91 8.35 -3.99
N PRO A 25 10.94 8.70 -4.78
CA PRO A 25 10.89 9.92 -5.58
C PRO A 25 9.72 9.89 -6.57
N ILE A 26 9.16 11.06 -6.90
CA ILE A 26 8.22 11.16 -8.01
C ILE A 26 8.99 10.87 -9.31
N VAL A 27 8.72 9.72 -9.90
CA VAL A 27 9.37 9.24 -11.14
C VAL A 27 8.45 9.41 -12.34
N LYS A 28 9.03 9.63 -13.52
CA LYS A 28 8.26 9.73 -14.78
C LYS A 28 7.55 8.43 -15.15
N ASP A 29 8.14 7.31 -14.77
CA ASP A 29 7.60 5.97 -14.99
C ASP A 29 7.14 5.41 -13.63
N PRO A 30 5.82 5.35 -13.36
CA PRO A 30 5.29 4.84 -12.10
C PRO A 30 5.70 3.39 -11.82
N ASP A 31 6.05 2.59 -12.81
CA ASP A 31 6.46 1.19 -12.60
C ASP A 31 7.91 1.06 -12.11
N ARG A 32 8.63 2.18 -12.05
CA ARG A 32 10.01 2.26 -11.57
C ARG A 32 10.15 2.98 -10.22
N ALA A 33 9.04 3.21 -9.53
CA ALA A 33 9.02 3.82 -8.19
C ALA A 33 9.44 2.79 -7.12
N PHE A 34 10.70 2.34 -7.16
CA PHE A 34 11.22 1.36 -6.20
C PHE A 34 11.70 2.03 -4.91
N MET A 35 11.39 1.39 -3.78
CA MET A 35 11.93 1.77 -2.47
C MET A 35 13.40 1.33 -2.35
N SER A 36 14.27 2.23 -1.90
CA SER A 36 15.67 1.91 -1.62
C SER A 36 15.80 0.95 -0.44
N ASP A 37 16.91 0.20 -0.38
CA ASP A 37 17.16 -0.73 0.71
C ASP A 37 17.27 -0.03 2.07
N GLU A 38 17.81 1.18 2.10
CA GLU A 38 17.90 2.01 3.31
C GLU A 38 16.53 2.45 3.83
N SER A 39 15.65 2.90 2.94
CA SER A 39 14.26 3.25 3.29
C SER A 39 13.51 2.00 3.77
N ARG A 40 13.70 0.87 3.10
CA ARG A 40 13.09 -0.41 3.48
C ARG A 40 13.52 -0.86 4.87
N ALA A 41 14.83 -0.81 5.16
CA ALA A 41 15.35 -1.15 6.48
C ALA A 41 14.78 -0.23 7.58
N SER A 42 14.69 1.07 7.30
CA SER A 42 14.12 2.05 8.23
C SER A 42 12.64 1.81 8.52
N VAL A 43 11.85 1.55 7.48
CA VAL A 43 10.42 1.24 7.61
C VAL A 43 10.23 -0.09 8.36
N LYS A 44 11.04 -1.11 8.07
CA LYS A 44 11.01 -2.38 8.80
C LYS A 44 11.31 -2.21 10.29
N LEU A 45 12.29 -1.37 10.64
CA LEU A 45 12.59 -1.06 12.04
C LEU A 45 11.41 -0.38 12.73
N LEU A 46 10.75 0.58 12.07
CA LEU A 46 9.54 1.22 12.60
C LEU A 46 8.42 0.19 12.84
N ALA A 47 8.16 -0.68 11.86
CA ALA A 47 7.15 -1.73 11.93
C ALA A 47 7.36 -2.72 13.09
N SER A 48 8.61 -2.91 13.51
CA SER A 48 8.95 -3.77 14.66
C SER A 48 8.61 -3.13 16.02
N GLN A 49 8.39 -1.81 16.08
CA GLN A 49 8.19 -1.07 17.33
C GLN A 49 6.77 -0.52 17.47
N VAL A 50 6.17 -0.09 16.36
CA VAL A 50 4.84 0.53 16.35
C VAL A 50 4.03 0.04 15.14
N PRO A 51 2.70 -0.09 15.26
CA PRO A 51 1.85 -0.36 14.12
C PRO A 51 2.13 0.65 13.00
N THR A 52 2.54 0.13 11.84
CA THR A 52 2.95 0.97 10.71
C THR A 52 2.20 0.52 9.47
N ALA A 53 1.62 1.49 8.75
CA ALA A 53 0.82 1.26 7.56
C ALA A 53 1.36 2.05 6.37
N ILE A 54 1.34 1.45 5.18
CA ILE A 54 1.51 2.15 3.91
C ILE A 54 0.15 2.37 3.28
N ILE A 55 -0.16 3.63 2.96
CA ILE A 55 -1.36 4.04 2.25
C ILE A 55 -0.94 4.45 0.84
N SER A 56 -1.54 3.87 -0.19
CA SER A 56 -1.23 4.17 -1.58
C SER A 56 -2.49 4.17 -2.45
N GLY A 57 -2.48 5.01 -3.50
CA GLY A 57 -3.46 4.94 -4.58
C GLY A 57 -3.30 3.71 -5.48
N ARG A 58 -2.12 3.06 -5.46
CA ARG A 58 -1.86 1.83 -6.23
C ARG A 58 -2.67 0.67 -5.70
N CYS A 59 -2.99 -0.30 -6.54
CA CYS A 59 -3.60 -1.56 -6.07
C CYS A 59 -2.68 -2.25 -5.05
N LEU A 60 -3.30 -3.05 -4.18
CA LEU A 60 -2.64 -3.66 -3.03
C LEU A 60 -1.44 -4.53 -3.45
N GLU A 61 -1.60 -5.35 -4.48
CA GLU A 61 -0.55 -6.25 -4.98
C GLU A 61 0.67 -5.48 -5.46
N LYS A 62 0.44 -4.33 -6.11
CA LYS A 62 1.49 -3.50 -6.67
C LYS A 62 2.31 -2.81 -5.59
N VAL A 63 1.66 -2.20 -4.59
CA VAL A 63 2.38 -1.56 -3.48
C VAL A 63 3.11 -2.59 -2.60
N VAL A 64 2.50 -3.75 -2.33
CA VAL A 64 3.16 -4.85 -1.61
C VAL A 64 4.37 -5.36 -2.40
N GLY A 65 4.25 -5.50 -3.72
CA GLY A 65 5.33 -5.92 -4.61
C GLY A 65 6.52 -4.96 -4.63
N PHE A 66 6.31 -3.66 -4.44
CA PHE A 66 7.41 -2.70 -4.36
C PHE A 66 8.05 -2.63 -2.96
N VAL A 67 7.23 -2.68 -1.90
CA VAL A 67 7.69 -2.50 -0.51
C VAL A 67 8.26 -3.80 0.08
N GLN A 68 7.71 -4.96 -0.28
CA GLN A 68 8.18 -6.30 0.10
C GLN A 68 8.53 -6.44 1.60
N LEU A 69 7.66 -5.91 2.46
CA LEU A 69 7.74 -6.08 3.91
C LEU A 69 6.44 -6.72 4.41
N GLU A 70 6.57 -7.81 5.17
CA GLU A 70 5.42 -8.58 5.67
C GLU A 70 4.93 -8.06 7.02
N GLU A 71 5.72 -7.22 7.69
CA GLU A 71 5.45 -6.66 9.01
C GLU A 71 4.55 -5.41 9.00
N LEU A 72 4.07 -5.01 7.81
CA LEU A 72 3.29 -3.79 7.60
C LEU A 72 1.81 -4.03 7.38
N PHE A 73 1.02 -3.04 7.75
CA PHE A 73 -0.32 -2.86 7.19
C PHE A 73 -0.21 -2.19 5.82
N TYR A 74 -1.08 -2.58 4.90
CA TYR A 74 -1.19 -1.97 3.57
C TYR A 74 -2.62 -1.56 3.32
N ALA A 75 -2.78 -0.35 2.77
CA ALA A 75 -4.03 0.17 2.26
C ALA A 75 -3.80 0.60 0.80
N GLY A 76 -4.21 -0.24 -0.15
CA GLY A 76 -4.16 0.00 -1.58
C GLY A 76 -5.49 0.55 -2.12
N SER A 77 -5.51 0.87 -3.41
CA SER A 77 -6.70 1.33 -4.14
C SER A 77 -7.37 2.53 -3.45
N HIS A 78 -6.57 3.49 -2.97
CA HIS A 78 -7.03 4.63 -2.17
C HIS A 78 -7.71 4.24 -0.83
N GLY A 79 -7.30 3.10 -0.25
CA GLY A 79 -7.84 2.58 1.01
C GLY A 79 -9.04 1.66 0.87
N LEU A 80 -9.41 1.30 -0.37
CA LEU A 80 -10.47 0.33 -0.63
C LEU A 80 -10.03 -1.11 -0.41
N ASP A 81 -8.73 -1.40 -0.39
CA ASP A 81 -8.19 -2.73 -0.12
C ASP A 81 -7.18 -2.65 1.02
N ILE A 82 -7.48 -3.29 2.16
CA ILE A 82 -6.62 -3.29 3.34
C ILE A 82 -6.14 -4.71 3.61
N ARG A 83 -4.83 -4.83 3.87
CA ARG A 83 -4.18 -6.06 4.34
C ARG A 83 -3.36 -5.77 5.60
N GLY A 84 -3.51 -6.61 6.61
CA GLY A 84 -2.67 -6.61 7.80
C GLY A 84 -1.35 -7.36 7.60
N PRO A 85 -0.41 -7.21 8.55
CA PRO A 85 0.88 -7.88 8.49
C PRO A 85 0.75 -9.39 8.66
N ASP A 86 1.56 -10.13 7.92
CA ASP A 86 1.63 -11.60 8.01
C ASP A 86 2.57 -12.04 9.15
N SER A 87 3.54 -11.20 9.50
CA SER A 87 4.53 -11.48 10.53
C SER A 87 4.82 -10.27 11.42
N GLY A 88 5.56 -10.50 12.50
CA GLY A 88 5.94 -9.45 13.44
C GLY A 88 4.97 -9.24 14.61
N PRO A 89 5.26 -8.26 15.47
CA PRO A 89 4.59 -8.10 16.77
C PRO A 89 3.13 -7.66 16.68
N PHE A 90 2.71 -7.13 15.52
CA PHE A 90 1.35 -6.63 15.28
C PHE A 90 0.53 -7.53 14.35
N ALA A 91 1.06 -8.68 13.93
CA ALA A 91 0.32 -9.69 13.19
C ALA A 91 -0.79 -10.31 14.05
N LEU A 92 -1.91 -10.66 13.42
CA LEU A 92 -2.99 -11.35 14.11
C LEU A 92 -2.54 -12.78 14.46
N LYS A 93 -2.88 -13.22 15.67
CA LYS A 93 -2.56 -14.57 16.12
C LYS A 93 -3.39 -15.59 15.35
N GLY A 94 -2.75 -16.69 14.95
CA GLY A 94 -3.41 -17.81 14.27
C GLY A 94 -3.30 -17.82 12.75
N GLY A 95 -2.46 -16.97 12.15
CA GLY A 95 -2.23 -16.96 10.70
C GLY A 95 -3.36 -16.29 9.89
N THR A 96 -4.31 -15.66 10.58
CA THR A 96 -5.40 -14.91 9.94
C THR A 96 -4.86 -13.58 9.43
N VAL A 97 -4.92 -13.35 8.13
CA VAL A 97 -4.62 -12.02 7.55
C VAL A 97 -5.83 -11.11 7.78
N CYS A 98 -5.62 -9.91 8.33
CA CYS A 98 -6.66 -8.88 8.33
C CYS A 98 -6.87 -8.44 6.89
N ALA A 99 -7.94 -8.86 6.24
CA ALA A 99 -8.27 -8.46 4.88
C ALA A 99 -9.62 -7.73 4.87
N TYR A 100 -9.65 -6.55 4.26
CA TYR A 100 -10.87 -5.80 4.00
C TYR A 100 -10.83 -5.30 2.55
N GLN A 101 -11.67 -5.87 1.69
CA GLN A 101 -11.68 -5.60 0.25
C GLN A 101 -13.11 -5.32 -0.25
N PRO A 102 -13.75 -4.21 0.16
CA PRO A 102 -15.03 -3.77 -0.40
C PRO A 102 -15.01 -3.62 -1.92
N ALA A 103 -13.85 -3.32 -2.53
CA ALA A 103 -13.71 -3.26 -3.98
C ALA A 103 -14.03 -4.61 -4.67
N ALA A 104 -13.87 -5.74 -3.96
CA ALA A 104 -14.17 -7.07 -4.48
C ALA A 104 -15.64 -7.20 -4.92
N GLU A 105 -16.58 -6.53 -4.23
CA GLU A 105 -18.01 -6.54 -4.54
C GLU A 105 -18.34 -5.94 -5.91
N TYR A 106 -17.47 -5.04 -6.40
CA TYR A 106 -17.66 -4.34 -7.67
C TYR A 106 -16.89 -4.96 -8.84
N THR A 107 -16.11 -6.01 -8.61
CA THR A 107 -15.24 -6.63 -9.63
C THR A 107 -16.01 -7.06 -10.88
N THR A 108 -17.15 -7.74 -10.70
CA THR A 108 -18.03 -8.17 -11.80
C THR A 108 -18.62 -6.99 -12.59
N LEU A 109 -18.99 -5.91 -11.89
CA LEU A 109 -19.50 -4.70 -12.55
C LEU A 109 -18.40 -4.03 -13.35
N MET A 110 -17.21 -3.88 -12.76
CA MET A 110 -16.06 -3.25 -13.41
C MET A 110 -15.56 -4.06 -14.62
N SER A 111 -15.56 -5.39 -14.54
CA SER A 111 -15.24 -6.23 -15.70
C SER A 111 -16.24 -6.04 -16.82
N THR A 112 -17.54 -6.03 -16.50
CA THR A 112 -18.61 -5.82 -17.48
C THR A 112 -18.50 -4.45 -18.15
N VAL A 113 -18.26 -3.39 -17.37
CA VAL A 113 -18.08 -2.03 -17.88
C VAL A 113 -16.84 -1.95 -18.76
N ARG A 114 -15.69 -2.51 -18.32
CA ARG A 114 -14.46 -2.57 -19.11
C ARG A 114 -14.67 -3.29 -20.43
N ASP A 115 -15.28 -4.46 -20.42
CA ASP A 115 -15.49 -5.28 -21.61
C ASP A 115 -16.44 -4.56 -22.58
N SER A 116 -17.49 -3.91 -22.07
CA SER A 116 -18.38 -3.07 -22.89
C SER A 116 -17.68 -1.85 -23.48
N LEU A 117 -16.76 -1.22 -22.73
CA LEU A 117 -15.96 -0.10 -23.22
C LEU A 117 -14.98 -0.55 -24.31
N LEU A 118 -14.33 -1.71 -24.15
CA LEU A 118 -13.43 -2.27 -25.16
C LEU A 118 -14.16 -2.63 -26.45
N GLU A 119 -15.41 -3.09 -26.36
CA GLU A 119 -16.25 -3.35 -27.53
C GLU A 119 -16.68 -2.07 -28.25
N LYS A 120 -17.00 -1.01 -27.48
CA LYS A 120 -17.59 0.24 -28.01
C LYS A 120 -16.57 1.31 -28.40
N VAL A 121 -15.35 1.24 -27.89
CA VAL A 121 -14.27 2.17 -28.22
C VAL A 121 -13.27 1.43 -29.10
N PRO A 122 -13.45 1.43 -30.44
CA PRO A 122 -12.45 0.90 -31.33
C PRO A 122 -11.13 1.62 -31.10
N ARG A 123 -10.04 0.86 -31.17
CA ARG A 123 -8.67 1.29 -30.90
C ARG A 123 -8.40 2.67 -31.52
N ILE A 124 -8.11 3.67 -30.69
CA ILE A 124 -7.68 4.98 -31.18
C ILE A 124 -6.23 4.81 -31.64
N ASP A 125 -6.00 4.93 -32.95
CA ASP A 125 -4.64 4.94 -33.51
C ASP A 125 -3.82 6.05 -32.84
N GLY A 126 -2.74 5.65 -32.15
CA GLY A 126 -1.84 6.56 -31.42
C GLY A 126 -1.76 6.35 -29.90
N CYS A 127 -2.68 5.58 -29.29
CA CYS A 127 -2.58 5.18 -27.88
C CYS A 127 -1.91 3.79 -27.75
N ALA A 128 -0.65 3.71 -28.13
CA ALA A 128 0.20 2.57 -27.80
C ALA A 128 1.65 3.04 -27.59
N SER A 129 2.00 3.27 -26.33
CA SER A 129 3.34 3.04 -25.77
C SER A 129 3.22 3.07 -24.25
#